data_AF-A0A9J7HR47-F1
#
_entry.id   AF-A0A9J7HR47-F1
#
_cell.length_a   1.000
_cell.length_b   1.000
_cell.length_c   1.000
_cell.angle_alpha   90.00
_cell.angle_beta   90.00
_cell.angle_gamma   90.00
#
_symmetry.space_group_name_H-M   'P 1'
#
loop_
_entity.id
_entity.type
_entity.pdbx_description
1 polymer ?
#
loop_
_entity_poly.entity_id
_entity_poly.type
_entity_poly.pdbx_seq_one_letter_code
_entity_poly.pdbx_strand_id
1 'polypeptide(L)'
;MALALYVAAMVRCGYRDQGDGIEHRYEYAERLLQGVTSKGSQGQEPQTEDKETTTPAKVALKFQNLDKKRAAGGNTDSMLVGYAQLIVEGIVNENNMLETEAIKSLGDVYLKRGTETGDTRDLTRATALYNTALARCNNVQGTVAIVHRLLYTAKIRQDITTKSIKKSSQTERQQDVKKRKDHTSPFSNATSSDNTNDRMRRPHSIPEVQKVETSTGVDDDIVYEEHLQDGCRALQTGDLDKAEQSFAAALKSVHIQGESNYEPGSKSFKVNACK
;
A
#
# COMPACT_ATOMS: atom_id res chain seq x y z
N MET A 1 12.64 11.40 -14.94
CA MET A 1 11.17 11.18 -14.95
C MET A 1 10.80 9.71 -15.16
N ALA A 2 11.38 9.00 -16.13
CA ALA A 2 11.06 7.58 -16.40
C ALA A 2 11.36 6.61 -15.23
N LEU A 3 12.51 6.73 -14.55
CA LEU A 3 12.86 5.86 -13.41
C LEU A 3 11.86 5.96 -12.24
N ALA A 4 11.40 7.18 -11.92
CA ALA A 4 10.41 7.39 -10.87
C ALA A 4 9.07 6.72 -11.19
N LEU A 5 8.68 6.67 -12.47
CA LEU A 5 7.47 5.97 -12.92
C LEU A 5 7.64 4.45 -12.84
N TYR A 6 8.82 3.92 -13.19
CA TYR A 6 9.12 2.48 -13.04
C TYR A 6 9.13 2.06 -11.56
N VAL A 7 9.69 2.87 -10.66
CA VAL A 7 9.65 2.62 -9.21
C VAL A 7 8.22 2.66 -8.68
N ALA A 8 7.41 3.65 -9.09
CA ALA A 8 6.00 3.73 -8.70
C ALA A 8 5.18 2.52 -9.22
N ALA A 9 5.51 2.00 -10.40
CA ALA A 9 4.91 0.80 -10.96
C ALA A 9 5.34 -0.47 -10.19
N MET A 10 6.62 -0.63 -9.86
CA MET A 10 7.11 -1.77 -9.04
C MET A 10 6.43 -1.83 -7.67
N VAL A 11 6.18 -0.68 -7.04
CA VAL A 11 5.52 -0.60 -5.72
C VAL A 11 4.02 -0.91 -5.80
N ARG A 12 3.38 -0.72 -6.97
CA ARG A 12 1.94 -0.96 -7.16
C ARG A 12 1.59 -2.31 -7.78
N CYS A 13 2.51 -2.95 -8.51
CA CYS A 13 2.25 -4.24 -9.16
C CYS A 13 2.31 -5.40 -8.14
N GLY A 14 1.15 -5.98 -7.83
CA GLY A 14 1.00 -7.10 -6.88
C GLY A 14 1.22 -8.50 -7.46
N TYR A 15 1.53 -8.63 -8.76
CA TYR A 15 1.71 -9.92 -9.43
C TYR A 15 3.18 -10.17 -9.77
N ARG A 16 3.68 -11.34 -9.32
CA ARG A 16 5.09 -11.77 -9.33
C ARG A 16 5.73 -11.76 -10.72
N ASP A 17 4.93 -11.94 -11.77
CA ASP A 17 5.41 -12.14 -13.13
C ASP A 17 5.47 -10.83 -13.95
N GLN A 18 4.72 -9.80 -13.55
CA GLN A 18 4.82 -8.45 -14.13
C GLN A 18 5.94 -7.60 -13.51
N GLY A 19 6.35 -7.92 -12.28
CA GLY A 19 7.46 -7.26 -11.59
C GLY A 19 8.78 -7.42 -12.34
N ASP A 20 9.05 -8.62 -12.83
CA ASP A 20 10.30 -8.99 -13.52
C ASP A 20 10.51 -8.18 -14.81
N GLY A 21 9.43 -7.96 -15.56
CA GLY A 21 9.45 -7.11 -16.76
C GLY A 21 9.58 -5.62 -16.47
N ILE A 22 9.17 -5.14 -15.30
CA ILE A 22 9.37 -3.75 -14.86
C ILE A 22 10.80 -3.56 -14.33
N GLU A 23 11.33 -4.56 -13.62
CA GLU A 23 12.70 -4.60 -13.12
C GLU A 23 13.71 -4.59 -14.27
N HIS A 24 13.54 -5.43 -15.29
CA HIS A 24 14.41 -5.42 -16.48
C HIS A 24 14.37 -4.08 -17.23
N ARG A 25 13.20 -3.42 -17.28
CA ARG A 25 13.07 -2.08 -17.90
C ARG A 25 13.70 -0.97 -17.06
N TYR A 26 13.63 -1.10 -15.73
CA TYR A 26 14.34 -0.23 -14.80
C TYR A 26 15.85 -0.35 -14.99
N GLU A 27 16.40 -1.57 -14.99
CA GLU A 27 17.83 -1.82 -15.17
C GLU A 27 18.36 -1.34 -16.53
N TYR A 28 17.56 -1.51 -17.59
CA TYR A 28 17.91 -1.00 -18.92
C TYR A 28 17.96 0.53 -18.95
N ALA A 29 16.97 1.20 -18.34
CA ALA A 29 16.95 2.66 -18.23
C ALA A 29 18.11 3.19 -17.37
N GLU A 30 18.49 2.47 -16.32
CA GLU A 30 19.66 2.77 -15.48
C GLU A 30 20.97 2.67 -16.27
N ARG A 31 21.18 1.58 -17.02
CA ARG A 31 22.37 1.40 -17.87
C ARG A 31 22.52 2.51 -18.91
N LEU A 32 21.42 2.96 -19.51
CA LEU A 32 21.43 4.08 -20.45
C LEU A 32 21.89 5.39 -19.78
N LEU A 33 21.44 5.67 -18.56
CA LEU A 33 21.84 6.88 -17.82
C LEU A 33 23.30 6.83 -17.36
N GLN A 34 23.81 5.66 -16.97
CA GLN A 34 25.23 5.45 -16.67
C GLN A 34 26.11 5.68 -17.90
N GLY A 35 25.69 5.21 -19.08
CA GLY A 35 26.39 5.44 -20.35
C GLY A 35 26.45 6.90 -20.79
N VAL A 36 25.41 7.68 -20.51
CA VAL A 36 25.36 9.13 -20.81
C VAL A 36 26.26 9.93 -19.85
N THR A 37 26.32 9.53 -18.57
CA THR A 37 27.17 10.18 -17.56
C THR A 37 28.66 9.89 -17.77
N SER A 38 29.00 8.69 -18.26
CA SER A 38 30.39 8.27 -18.48
C SER A 38 31.09 8.94 -19.68
N LYS A 39 30.36 9.59 -20.60
CA LYS A 39 30.95 10.23 -21.80
C LYS A 39 31.03 11.76 -21.74
N GLY A 40 30.54 12.38 -20.66
CA GLY A 40 30.35 13.84 -20.59
C GLY A 40 31.28 14.60 -19.64
N SER A 41 32.49 14.13 -19.33
CA SER A 41 33.41 14.86 -18.42
C SER A 41 34.79 15.15 -19.02
N GLN A 42 34.80 15.95 -20.09
CA GLN A 42 35.89 16.91 -20.28
C GLN A 42 35.28 18.24 -20.76
N GLY A 43 35.21 19.20 -19.85
CA GLY A 43 34.76 20.55 -20.11
C GLY A 43 34.89 21.34 -18.82
N GLN A 44 35.94 22.16 -18.75
CA GLN A 44 36.19 23.11 -17.67
C GLN A 44 34.96 23.99 -17.41
N GLU A 45 34.72 24.33 -16.15
CA GLU A 45 34.10 25.61 -15.82
C GLU A 45 34.69 26.21 -14.54
N PRO A 46 34.64 27.56 -14.43
CA PRO A 46 35.61 28.36 -13.72
C PRO A 46 35.35 28.41 -12.22
N GLN A 47 36.43 28.68 -11.48
CA GLN A 47 36.34 29.06 -10.08
C GLN A 47 35.61 30.39 -9.94
N THR A 48 34.65 30.44 -9.02
CA THR A 48 34.43 31.59 -8.14
C THR A 48 33.61 31.18 -6.92
N GLU A 49 34.09 31.63 -5.76
CA GLU A 49 33.47 31.65 -4.42
C GLU A 49 33.39 30.33 -3.65
N ASP A 50 34.47 30.05 -2.91
CA ASP A 50 34.56 29.57 -1.50
C ASP A 50 33.46 28.65 -0.91
N LYS A 51 32.76 27.85 -1.73
CA LYS A 51 31.92 26.74 -1.25
C LYS A 51 32.83 25.55 -1.01
N GLU A 52 33.26 25.38 0.23
CA GLU A 52 33.93 24.20 0.74
C GLU A 52 33.27 22.94 0.15
N THR A 53 33.96 22.26 -0.78
CA THR A 53 33.39 21.12 -1.49
C THR A 53 32.97 20.05 -0.48
N THR A 54 31.67 19.75 -0.44
CA THR A 54 31.15 18.74 0.47
C THR A 54 31.60 17.38 -0.04
N THR A 55 32.51 16.73 0.70
CA THR A 55 32.96 15.37 0.40
C THR A 55 32.13 14.34 1.18
N PRO A 56 31.99 13.09 0.68
CA PRO A 56 31.32 12.02 1.41
C PRO A 56 31.89 11.80 2.81
N ALA A 57 33.21 11.99 2.99
CA ALA A 57 33.86 11.89 4.29
C ALA A 57 33.39 12.96 5.28
N LYS A 58 33.22 14.22 4.84
CA LYS A 58 32.68 15.30 5.69
C LYS A 58 31.23 15.03 6.07
N VAL A 59 30.42 14.52 5.14
CA VAL A 59 29.05 14.11 5.44
C VAL A 59 29.06 13.00 6.47
N ALA A 60 29.80 11.91 6.26
CA ALA A 60 29.89 10.80 7.22
C ALA A 60 30.32 11.26 8.63
N LEU A 61 31.22 12.25 8.73
CA LEU A 61 31.62 12.81 10.01
C LEU A 61 30.46 13.44 10.79
N LYS A 62 29.51 14.12 10.11
CA LYS A 62 28.32 14.69 10.75
C LYS A 62 27.38 13.63 11.34
N PHE A 63 27.37 12.42 10.78
CA PHE A 63 26.53 11.31 11.23
C PHE A 63 27.14 10.55 12.42
N GLN A 64 28.44 10.68 12.67
CA GLN A 64 29.17 9.85 13.63
C GLN A 64 28.54 9.84 15.03
N ASN A 65 28.06 10.98 15.53
CA ASN A 65 27.41 11.07 16.83
C ASN A 65 26.08 10.32 16.87
N LEU A 66 25.29 10.42 15.80
CA LEU A 66 24.01 9.70 15.68
C LEU A 66 24.24 8.21 15.48
N ASP A 67 25.26 7.81 14.72
CA ASP A 67 25.59 6.41 14.50
C ASP A 67 26.07 5.74 15.78
N LYS A 68 26.93 6.41 16.57
CA LYS A 68 27.32 5.95 17.92
C LYS A 68 26.11 5.80 18.83
N LYS A 69 25.22 6.80 18.83
CA LYS A 69 23.98 6.77 19.64
C LYS A 69 23.04 5.63 19.20
N ARG A 70 22.93 5.39 17.90
CA ARG A 70 22.15 4.30 17.32
C ARG A 70 22.71 2.94 17.70
N ALA A 71 24.04 2.78 17.66
CA ALA A 71 24.73 1.55 18.07
C ALA A 71 24.56 1.26 19.57
N ALA A 72 24.50 2.29 20.41
CA ALA A 72 24.24 2.17 21.85
C ALA A 72 22.76 1.89 22.20
N GLY A 73 21.88 1.69 21.21
CA GLY A 73 20.46 1.46 21.46
C GLY A 73 19.69 2.71 21.91
N GLY A 74 20.12 3.90 21.48
CA GLY A 74 19.50 5.16 21.88
C GLY A 74 17.99 5.25 21.58
N ASN A 75 17.29 6.15 22.28
CA ASN A 75 15.86 6.37 22.07
C ASN A 75 15.57 6.83 20.63
N THR A 76 14.56 6.20 20.01
CA THR A 76 14.07 6.53 18.67
C THR A 76 13.73 8.01 18.53
N ASP A 77 13.05 8.62 19.49
CA ASP A 77 12.64 10.04 19.38
C ASP A 77 13.84 10.97 19.30
N SER A 78 14.91 10.66 20.04
CA SER A 78 16.12 11.44 19.96
C SER A 78 16.87 11.23 18.65
N MET A 79 16.80 10.04 18.04
CA MET A 79 17.35 9.83 16.69
C MET A 79 16.56 10.65 15.66
N LEU A 80 15.23 10.67 15.75
CA LEU A 80 14.37 11.44 14.84
C LEU A 80 14.73 12.92 14.87
N VAL A 81 14.87 13.50 16.07
CA VAL A 81 15.27 14.92 16.25
C VAL A 81 16.65 15.17 15.65
N GLY A 82 17.62 14.29 15.92
CA GLY A 82 18.99 14.45 15.41
C GLY A 82 19.08 14.40 13.89
N TYR A 83 18.40 13.43 13.25
CA TYR A 83 18.36 13.36 11.79
C TYR A 83 17.57 14.52 11.18
N ALA A 84 16.48 14.98 11.80
CA ALA A 84 15.75 16.15 11.33
C ALA A 84 16.62 17.42 11.38
N GLN A 85 17.47 17.57 12.40
CA GLN A 85 18.43 18.67 12.48
C GLN A 85 19.45 18.62 11.33
N LEU A 86 19.97 17.43 10.98
CA LEU A 86 20.85 17.27 9.82
C LEU A 86 20.15 17.56 8.48
N ILE A 87 18.85 17.27 8.36
CA ILE A 87 18.07 17.64 7.17
C ILE A 87 17.98 19.16 7.06
N VAL A 88 17.62 19.85 8.15
CA VAL A 88 17.55 21.32 8.19
C VAL A 88 18.91 21.92 7.86
N GLU A 89 19.98 21.40 8.45
CA GLU A 89 21.34 21.82 8.14
C GLU A 89 21.71 21.59 6.68
N GLY A 90 21.30 20.47 6.09
CA GLY A 90 21.47 20.19 4.67
C GLY A 90 20.76 21.22 3.80
N ILE A 91 19.51 21.55 4.11
CA ILE A 91 18.71 22.54 3.37
C ILE A 91 19.33 23.93 3.48
N VAL A 92 19.67 24.38 4.69
CA VAL A 92 20.24 25.73 4.93
C VAL A 92 21.56 25.93 4.19
N ASN A 93 22.36 24.87 4.05
CA ASN A 93 23.65 24.92 3.36
C ASN A 93 23.58 24.47 1.89
N GLU A 94 22.38 24.29 1.32
CA GLU A 94 22.17 23.78 -0.06
C GLU A 94 22.94 22.47 -0.34
N ASN A 95 23.12 21.65 0.69
CA ASN A 95 23.92 20.44 0.66
C ASN A 95 23.04 19.22 0.39
N ASN A 96 22.74 18.98 -0.88
CA ASN A 96 21.90 17.88 -1.34
C ASN A 96 22.39 16.51 -0.87
N MET A 97 23.71 16.31 -0.76
CA MET A 97 24.28 15.04 -0.30
C MET A 97 23.99 14.81 1.18
N LEU A 98 24.19 15.82 2.02
CA LEU A 98 23.86 15.78 3.45
C LEU A 98 22.34 15.59 3.66
N GLU A 99 21.52 16.39 2.96
CA GLU A 99 20.07 16.32 3.05
C GLU A 99 19.55 14.92 2.66
N THR A 100 19.99 14.40 1.52
CA THR A 100 19.57 13.07 1.01
C THR A 100 19.98 11.95 1.96
N GLU A 101 21.21 11.97 2.47
CA GLU A 101 21.71 10.96 3.40
C GLU A 101 20.96 11.00 4.73
N ALA A 102 20.59 12.20 5.19
CA ALA A 102 19.83 12.39 6.42
C ALA A 102 18.39 11.92 6.28
N ILE A 103 17.72 12.23 5.16
CA ILE A 103 16.37 11.74 4.85
C ILE A 103 16.37 10.20 4.76
N LYS A 104 17.36 9.62 4.07
CA LYS A 104 17.52 8.16 3.97
C LYS A 104 17.68 7.53 5.36
N SER A 105 18.56 8.09 6.18
CA SER A 105 18.84 7.57 7.53
C SER A 105 17.63 7.72 8.47
N LEU A 106 16.87 8.82 8.34
CA LEU A 106 15.59 9.01 9.05
C LEU A 106 14.58 7.92 8.64
N GLY A 107 14.53 7.58 7.34
CA GLY A 107 13.75 6.45 6.84
C GLY A 107 14.12 5.12 7.52
N ASP A 108 15.42 4.85 7.70
CA ASP A 108 15.91 3.64 8.38
C ASP A 108 15.46 3.58 9.86
N VAL A 109 15.28 4.73 10.52
CA VAL A 109 14.74 4.79 11.89
C VAL A 109 13.27 4.37 11.92
N TYR A 110 12.46 4.91 11.01
CA TYR A 110 11.05 4.53 10.89
C TYR A 110 10.87 3.08 10.45
N LEU A 111 11.71 2.58 9.54
CA LEU A 111 11.70 1.18 9.11
C LEU A 111 11.95 0.26 10.30
N LYS A 112 13.00 0.53 11.08
CA LYS A 112 13.31 -0.24 12.28
C LYS A 112 12.15 -0.24 13.27
N ARG A 113 11.60 0.94 13.59
CA ARG A 113 10.46 1.05 14.53
C ARG A 113 9.22 0.30 14.01
N GLY A 114 8.91 0.41 12.72
CA GLY A 114 7.80 -0.31 12.10
C GLY A 114 7.99 -1.83 12.13
N THR A 115 9.22 -2.33 11.94
CA THR A 115 9.52 -3.76 12.05
C THR A 115 9.41 -4.30 13.48
N GLU A 116 9.82 -3.50 14.48
CA GLU A 116 9.79 -3.89 15.89
C GLU A 116 8.37 -3.85 16.46
N THR A 117 7.60 -2.82 16.11
CA THR A 117 6.22 -2.64 16.59
C THR A 117 5.19 -3.42 15.78
N GLY A 118 5.51 -3.76 14.52
CA GLY A 118 4.53 -4.26 13.56
C GLY A 118 3.58 -3.18 13.04
N ASP A 119 3.84 -1.89 13.31
CA ASP A 119 3.00 -0.79 12.84
C ASP A 119 3.29 -0.46 11.36
N THR A 120 2.27 -0.68 10.52
CA THR A 120 2.33 -0.36 9.08
C THR A 120 2.40 1.15 8.80
N ARG A 121 2.01 2.00 9.76
CA ARG A 121 2.07 3.47 9.63
C ARG A 121 3.52 3.95 9.59
N ASP A 122 4.38 3.41 10.45
CA ASP A 122 5.80 3.74 10.45
C ASP A 122 6.52 3.24 9.19
N LEU A 123 6.13 2.08 8.66
CA LEU A 123 6.62 1.61 7.35
C LEU A 123 6.19 2.53 6.20
N THR A 124 4.99 3.11 6.30
CA THR A 124 4.50 4.10 5.34
C THR A 124 5.31 5.40 5.41
N ARG A 125 5.63 5.87 6.62
CA ARG A 125 6.54 7.01 6.82
C ARG A 125 7.93 6.74 6.26
N ALA A 126 8.48 5.55 6.49
CA ALA A 126 9.77 5.14 5.91
C ALA A 126 9.74 5.19 4.38
N THR A 127 8.69 4.63 3.76
CA THR A 127 8.49 4.67 2.29
C THR A 127 8.44 6.10 1.76
N ALA A 128 7.70 7.00 2.43
CA ALA A 128 7.61 8.40 2.04
C ALA A 128 8.97 9.10 2.12
N LEU A 129 9.75 8.85 3.16
CA LEU A 129 11.09 9.40 3.31
C LEU A 129 12.05 8.87 2.24
N TYR A 130 12.04 7.57 1.93
CA TYR A 130 12.88 7.04 0.88
C TYR A 130 12.52 7.58 -0.51
N ASN A 131 11.23 7.73 -0.83
CA ASN A 131 10.81 8.41 -2.07
C ASN A 131 11.28 9.88 -2.11
N THR A 132 11.26 10.55 -0.96
CA THR A 132 11.75 11.93 -0.83
C THR A 132 13.26 12.01 -1.04
N ALA A 133 14.02 11.06 -0.48
CA ALA A 133 15.46 10.95 -0.68
C ALA A 133 15.78 10.63 -2.15
N LEU A 134 15.01 9.74 -2.79
CA LEU A 134 15.17 9.39 -4.20
C LEU A 134 14.97 10.60 -5.11
N ALA A 135 13.97 11.43 -4.83
CA ALA A 135 13.69 12.65 -5.60
C ALA A 135 14.82 13.69 -5.51
N ARG A 136 15.63 13.65 -4.44
CA ARG A 136 16.77 14.56 -4.21
C ARG A 136 18.13 13.95 -4.55
N CYS A 137 18.18 12.65 -4.87
CA CYS A 137 19.42 11.94 -5.09
C CYS A 137 19.96 12.18 -6.50
N ASN A 138 21.12 12.85 -6.59
CA ASN A 138 21.85 13.05 -7.84
C ASN A 138 22.95 11.99 -8.08
N ASN A 139 23.08 11.02 -7.19
CA ASN A 139 24.09 9.96 -7.27
C ASN A 139 23.45 8.63 -7.69
N VAL A 140 23.92 8.06 -8.80
CA VAL A 140 23.43 6.77 -9.32
C VAL A 140 23.59 5.65 -8.28
N GLN A 141 24.74 5.59 -7.58
CA GLN A 141 24.98 4.58 -6.55
C GLN A 141 24.06 4.78 -5.33
N GLY A 142 23.78 6.03 -4.96
CA GLY A 142 22.83 6.36 -3.89
C GLY A 142 21.40 5.95 -4.24
N THR A 143 21.03 6.06 -5.51
CA THR A 143 19.70 5.70 -6.03
C THR A 143 19.40 4.22 -5.83
N VAL A 144 20.32 3.33 -6.24
CA VAL A 144 20.15 1.87 -6.06
C VAL A 144 19.96 1.51 -4.59
N ALA A 145 20.76 2.11 -3.71
CA ALA A 145 20.68 1.86 -2.27
C ALA A 145 19.35 2.31 -1.65
N ILE A 146 18.71 3.35 -2.18
CA ILE A 146 17.39 3.84 -1.74
C ILE A 146 16.28 2.95 -2.31
N VAL A 147 16.36 2.54 -3.58
CA VAL A 147 15.39 1.64 -4.22
C VAL A 147 15.35 0.29 -3.51
N HIS A 148 16.50 -0.29 -3.17
CA HIS A 148 16.54 -1.54 -2.40
C HIS A 148 15.83 -1.40 -1.05
N ARG A 149 16.01 -0.27 -0.34
CA ARG A 149 15.30 0.01 0.93
C ARG A 149 13.79 0.14 0.74
N LEU A 150 13.34 0.78 -0.34
CA LEU A 150 11.91 0.88 -0.69
C LEU A 150 11.29 -0.50 -0.89
N LEU A 151 11.91 -1.33 -1.74
CA LEU A 151 11.43 -2.69 -2.02
C LEU A 151 11.40 -3.55 -0.76
N TYR A 152 12.46 -3.48 0.05
CA TYR A 152 12.53 -4.18 1.33
C TYR A 152 11.41 -3.75 2.30
N THR A 153 11.15 -2.44 2.41
CA THR A 153 10.08 -1.90 3.25
C THR A 153 8.70 -2.37 2.78
N ALA A 154 8.47 -2.41 1.46
CA ALA A 154 7.23 -2.91 0.88
C ALA A 154 7.00 -4.39 1.21
N LYS A 155 8.06 -5.22 1.10
CA LYS A 155 8.02 -6.64 1.46
C LYS A 155 7.64 -6.86 2.93
N ILE A 156 8.29 -6.13 3.85
CA ILE A 156 7.96 -6.22 5.28
C ILE A 156 6.51 -5.85 5.53
N ARG A 157 6.03 -4.76 4.92
CA ARG A 157 4.65 -4.30 5.11
C ARG A 157 3.64 -5.36 4.64
N GLN A 158 3.91 -6.01 3.50
CA GLN A 158 3.10 -7.12 3.00
C GLN A 158 3.12 -8.33 3.96
N ASP A 159 4.29 -8.69 4.50
CA ASP A 159 4.42 -9.79 5.44
C ASP A 159 3.62 -9.55 6.75
N ILE A 160 3.65 -8.31 7.26
CA ILE A 160 2.88 -7.91 8.45
C ILE A 160 1.38 -8.00 8.18
N THR A 161 0.91 -7.42 7.06
CA THR A 161 -0.52 -7.48 6.68
C THR A 161 -0.98 -8.91 6.43
N THR A 162 -0.15 -9.75 5.80
CA THR A 162 -0.48 -11.16 5.59
C THR A 162 -0.58 -11.93 6.91
N LYS A 163 0.30 -11.64 7.87
CA LYS A 163 0.25 -12.24 9.22
C LYS A 163 -0.98 -11.79 10.00
N SER A 164 -1.42 -10.53 9.89
CA SER A 164 -2.62 -10.05 10.58
C SER A 164 -3.89 -10.70 10.03
N ILE A 165 -4.01 -10.82 8.70
CA ILE A 165 -5.15 -11.50 8.06
C ILE A 165 -5.26 -12.96 8.52
N LYS A 166 -4.14 -13.71 8.48
CA LYS A 166 -4.13 -15.10 8.95
C LYS A 166 -4.56 -15.24 10.41
N LYS A 167 -4.08 -14.37 11.30
CA LYS A 167 -4.49 -14.35 12.71
C LYS A 167 -6.00 -14.08 12.86
N SER A 168 -6.54 -13.09 12.14
CA SER A 168 -7.98 -12.78 12.20
C SER A 168 -8.86 -13.96 11.77
N SER A 169 -8.52 -14.62 10.66
CA SER A 169 -9.25 -15.81 10.18
C SER A 169 -9.20 -17.00 11.14
N GLN A 170 -8.12 -17.13 11.92
CA GLN A 170 -8.00 -18.17 12.94
C GLN A 170 -8.83 -17.84 14.19
N THR A 171 -8.86 -16.58 14.61
CA THR A 171 -9.69 -16.12 15.74
C THR A 171 -11.19 -16.25 15.42
N GLU A 172 -11.60 -15.95 14.19
CA GLU A 172 -12.99 -16.08 13.74
C GLU A 172 -13.48 -17.54 13.76
N ARG A 173 -12.65 -18.49 13.27
CA ARG A 173 -12.94 -19.93 13.37
C ARG A 173 -13.09 -20.43 14.80
N GLN A 174 -12.36 -19.85 15.76
CA GLN A 174 -12.50 -20.23 17.17
C GLN A 174 -13.76 -19.65 17.81
N GLN A 175 -14.22 -18.47 17.38
CA GLN A 175 -15.47 -17.88 17.87
C GLN A 175 -16.70 -18.61 17.34
N ASP A 176 -16.71 -19.05 16.08
CA ASP A 176 -17.81 -19.86 15.51
C ASP A 176 -17.93 -21.23 16.22
N VAL A 177 -16.79 -21.89 16.50
CA VAL A 177 -16.79 -23.15 17.27
C VAL A 177 -17.32 -22.97 18.70
N LYS A 178 -17.03 -21.83 19.35
CA LYS A 178 -17.50 -21.57 20.71
C LYS A 178 -18.99 -21.23 20.77
N LYS A 179 -19.49 -20.46 19.79
CA LYS A 179 -20.92 -20.10 19.69
C LYS A 179 -21.83 -21.31 19.43
N ARG A 180 -21.32 -22.38 18.81
CA ARG A 180 -22.04 -23.66 18.64
C ARG A 180 -22.15 -24.50 19.92
N LYS A 181 -21.32 -24.24 20.95
CA LYS A 181 -21.31 -25.02 22.19
C LYS A 181 -22.30 -24.49 23.24
N ASP A 182 -22.68 -23.22 23.14
CA ASP A 182 -23.60 -22.56 24.09
C ASP A 182 -25.09 -22.77 23.75
N HIS A 183 -25.41 -23.53 22.70
CA HIS A 183 -26.76 -24.01 22.37
C HIS A 183 -26.99 -25.48 22.74
N THR A 184 -26.22 -26.03 23.69
CA THR A 184 -26.55 -27.34 24.26
C THR A 184 -27.59 -27.15 25.36
N SER A 185 -28.86 -27.11 24.95
CA SER A 185 -30.02 -27.20 25.83
C SER A 185 -29.91 -28.41 26.76
N PRO A 186 -30.13 -28.28 28.08
CA PRO A 186 -30.19 -29.43 28.98
C PRO A 186 -31.58 -30.06 28.84
N PHE A 187 -31.75 -30.94 27.85
CA PHE A 187 -32.96 -31.76 27.81
C PHE A 187 -32.80 -33.00 28.68
N SER A 188 -33.69 -33.05 29.66
CA SER A 188 -33.89 -34.05 30.68
C SER A 188 -33.92 -35.48 30.15
N ASN A 189 -33.36 -36.38 30.93
CA ASN A 189 -33.66 -37.81 30.87
C ASN A 189 -35.14 -38.02 31.20
N ALA A 190 -35.91 -38.59 30.28
CA ALA A 190 -37.11 -39.35 30.60
C ALA A 190 -37.40 -40.40 29.52
N THR A 191 -37.48 -41.63 30.00
CA THR A 191 -37.84 -42.89 29.37
C THR A 191 -39.23 -42.86 28.72
N SER A 192 -39.42 -43.64 27.63
CA SER A 192 -40.51 -44.64 27.47
C SER A 192 -41.19 -44.71 26.09
N SER A 193 -41.15 -45.93 25.53
CA SER A 193 -42.12 -46.65 24.67
C SER A 193 -42.56 -46.13 23.30
N ASP A 194 -42.00 -46.77 22.26
CA ASP A 194 -42.67 -47.62 21.24
C ASP A 194 -44.10 -47.28 20.72
N ASN A 195 -44.22 -46.96 19.42
CA ASN A 195 -45.04 -47.70 18.43
C ASN A 195 -45.20 -47.04 17.03
N THR A 196 -44.82 -47.81 16.00
CA THR A 196 -45.38 -47.97 14.63
C THR A 196 -45.69 -46.78 13.69
N ASN A 197 -44.85 -46.69 12.64
CA ASN A 197 -45.15 -46.81 11.20
C ASN A 197 -46.33 -46.07 10.51
N ASP A 198 -45.90 -45.29 9.51
CA ASP A 198 -46.39 -45.22 8.11
C ASP A 198 -47.54 -44.26 7.69
N ARG A 199 -47.22 -43.59 6.57
CA ARG A 199 -48.09 -43.19 5.45
C ARG A 199 -48.79 -41.81 5.40
N MET A 200 -48.08 -40.90 4.71
CA MET A 200 -48.52 -40.15 3.52
C MET A 200 -49.63 -39.08 3.62
N ARG A 201 -49.25 -37.81 3.42
CA ARG A 201 -49.96 -36.81 2.57
C ARG A 201 -49.11 -35.55 2.29
N ARG A 202 -48.88 -35.24 1.01
CA ARG A 202 -48.72 -33.88 0.43
C ARG A 202 -50.14 -33.26 0.25
N PRO A 203 -50.39 -31.97 -0.16
CA PRO A 203 -49.52 -30.99 -0.85
C PRO A 203 -49.69 -29.46 -0.50
N HIS A 204 -48.78 -28.63 -1.05
CA HIS A 204 -48.86 -27.17 -1.37
C HIS A 204 -49.11 -26.17 -0.21
N SER A 205 -48.63 -24.91 -0.15
CA SER A 205 -48.28 -23.89 -1.15
C SER A 205 -47.34 -22.82 -0.55
N ILE A 206 -46.64 -22.10 -1.44
CA ILE A 206 -46.11 -20.74 -1.24
C ILE A 206 -47.26 -19.79 -0.84
N PRO A 207 -46.99 -18.75 -0.01
CA PRO A 207 -47.29 -17.41 -0.50
C PRO A 207 -46.12 -16.43 -0.33
N GLU A 208 -46.01 -15.63 -1.38
CA GLU A 208 -45.28 -14.37 -1.50
C GLU A 208 -45.58 -13.36 -0.38
N VAL A 209 -44.51 -12.62 -0.03
CA VAL A 209 -44.45 -11.17 0.21
C VAL A 209 -45.22 -10.62 1.43
N GLN A 210 -44.44 -10.14 2.41
CA GLN A 210 -44.56 -8.73 2.81
C GLN A 210 -43.26 -8.14 3.36
N LYS A 211 -42.84 -7.13 2.62
CA LYS A 211 -41.82 -6.10 2.84
C LYS A 211 -42.14 -5.33 4.14
N VAL A 212 -41.19 -5.26 5.06
CA VAL A 212 -41.12 -4.18 6.06
C VAL A 212 -39.69 -3.67 6.06
N GLU A 213 -39.58 -2.40 5.68
CA GLU A 213 -38.38 -1.60 5.60
C GLU A 213 -37.95 -1.16 7.00
N THR A 214 -36.69 -1.34 7.34
CA THR A 214 -36.00 -0.51 8.33
C THR A 214 -34.62 -0.16 7.79
N SER A 215 -34.51 1.09 7.37
CA SER A 215 -33.29 1.78 6.98
C SER A 215 -32.28 1.85 8.13
N THR A 216 -31.04 1.46 7.88
CA THR A 216 -29.83 2.07 8.47
C THR A 216 -28.64 1.60 7.63
N GLY A 217 -27.83 2.54 7.11
CA GLY A 217 -26.82 2.35 6.07
C GLY A 217 -25.67 1.40 6.42
N VAL A 218 -25.97 0.10 6.38
CA VAL A 218 -25.03 -1.03 6.55
C VAL A 218 -25.04 -1.93 5.30
N ASP A 219 -26.01 -1.74 4.39
CA ASP A 219 -26.22 -2.63 3.24
C ASP A 219 -25.24 -2.42 2.08
N ASP A 220 -24.73 -1.20 1.85
CA ASP A 220 -23.86 -0.94 0.69
C ASP A 220 -22.52 -1.69 0.78
N ASP A 221 -21.97 -1.85 1.99
CA ASP A 221 -20.74 -2.62 2.24
C ASP A 221 -20.97 -4.13 2.07
N ILE A 222 -22.17 -4.63 2.42
CA ILE A 222 -22.53 -6.04 2.28
C ILE A 222 -22.69 -6.40 0.80
N VAL A 223 -23.35 -5.53 0.02
CA VAL A 223 -23.58 -5.72 -1.42
C VAL A 223 -22.27 -5.58 -2.22
N TYR A 224 -21.38 -4.67 -1.82
CA TYR A 224 -20.05 -4.55 -2.43
C TYR A 224 -19.23 -5.84 -2.26
N GLU A 225 -19.17 -6.38 -1.04
CA GLU A 225 -18.39 -7.58 -0.74
C GLU A 225 -18.99 -8.84 -1.40
N GLU A 226 -20.32 -8.92 -1.52
CA GLU A 226 -20.99 -10.02 -2.21
C GLU A 226 -20.61 -10.07 -3.70
N HIS A 227 -20.69 -8.93 -4.38
CA HIS A 227 -20.31 -8.80 -5.79
C HIS A 227 -18.82 -9.04 -6.03
N LEU A 228 -17.95 -8.66 -5.09
CA LEU A 228 -16.51 -8.94 -5.15
C LEU A 228 -16.22 -10.44 -5.06
N GLN A 229 -16.92 -11.15 -4.17
CA GLN A 229 -16.79 -12.60 -4.01
C GLN A 229 -17.32 -13.35 -5.25
N ASP A 230 -18.42 -12.89 -5.83
CA ASP A 230 -19.00 -13.51 -7.03
C ASP A 230 -18.09 -13.33 -8.26
N GLY A 231 -17.47 -12.16 -8.41
CA GLY A 231 -16.45 -11.95 -9.44
C GLY A 231 -15.24 -12.88 -9.27
N CYS A 232 -14.79 -13.09 -8.03
CA CYS A 232 -13.69 -14.01 -7.73
C CYS A 232 -14.05 -15.48 -8.00
N ARG A 233 -15.29 -15.90 -7.70
CA ARG A 233 -15.80 -17.24 -8.04
C ARG A 233 -15.86 -17.45 -9.56
N ALA A 234 -16.33 -16.44 -10.31
CA ALA A 234 -16.40 -16.50 -11.77
C ALA A 234 -15.02 -16.61 -12.44
N LEU A 235 -14.00 -15.92 -11.90
CA LEU A 235 -12.60 -16.06 -12.33
C LEU A 235 -12.06 -17.48 -12.12
N GLN A 236 -12.41 -18.12 -11.00
CA GLN A 236 -11.99 -19.50 -10.72
C GLN A 236 -12.64 -20.51 -11.68
N THR A 237 -13.83 -20.22 -12.18
CA THR A 237 -14.53 -21.05 -13.17
C THR A 237 -14.20 -20.69 -14.61
N GLY A 238 -13.39 -19.65 -14.85
CA GLY A 238 -13.00 -19.20 -16.18
C GLY A 238 -14.09 -18.43 -16.95
N ASP A 239 -15.15 -18.01 -16.26
CA ASP A 239 -16.26 -17.23 -16.83
C ASP A 239 -15.95 -15.73 -16.70
N LEU A 240 -15.27 -15.21 -17.72
CA LEU A 240 -14.78 -13.83 -17.74
C LEU A 240 -15.93 -12.81 -17.84
N ASP A 241 -16.98 -13.14 -18.59
CA ASP A 241 -18.14 -12.25 -18.78
C ASP A 241 -18.89 -12.05 -17.46
N LYS A 242 -19.09 -13.13 -16.70
CA LYS A 242 -19.71 -13.06 -15.38
C LYS A 242 -18.82 -12.38 -14.34
N ALA A 243 -17.51 -12.56 -14.43
CA ALA A 243 -16.55 -11.88 -13.56
C ALA A 243 -16.60 -10.36 -13.78
N GLU A 244 -16.56 -9.90 -15.02
CA GLU A 244 -16.66 -8.50 -15.38
C GLU A 244 -17.95 -7.86 -14.87
N GLN A 245 -19.09 -8.52 -15.09
CA GLN A 245 -20.39 -8.03 -14.62
C GLN A 245 -20.45 -7.87 -13.09
N SER A 246 -19.89 -8.84 -12.36
CA SER A 246 -19.88 -8.82 -10.89
C SER A 246 -19.00 -7.70 -10.35
N PHE A 247 -17.80 -7.49 -10.92
CA PHE A 247 -16.95 -6.37 -10.51
C PHE A 247 -17.54 -5.01 -10.89
N ALA A 248 -18.20 -4.90 -12.04
CA ALA A 248 -18.92 -3.68 -12.41
C ALA A 248 -20.07 -3.36 -11.44
N ALA A 249 -20.79 -4.38 -10.96
CA ALA A 249 -21.83 -4.22 -9.95
C ALA A 249 -21.27 -3.80 -8.58
N ALA A 250 -20.13 -4.37 -8.16
CA ALA A 250 -19.41 -3.95 -6.96
C ALA A 250 -19.05 -2.45 -7.04
N LEU A 251 -18.45 -2.01 -8.15
CA LEU A 251 -18.06 -0.62 -8.34
C LEU A 251 -19.25 0.35 -8.36
N LYS A 252 -20.39 -0.07 -8.94
CA LYS A 252 -21.63 0.72 -8.93
C LYS A 252 -22.20 0.87 -7.51
N SER A 253 -22.05 -0.14 -6.67
CA SER A 253 -22.54 -0.14 -5.29
C SER A 253 -21.79 0.86 -4.41
N VAL A 254 -20.54 1.20 -4.75
CA VAL A 254 -19.72 2.18 -4.02
C VAL A 254 -19.93 3.63 -4.52
N HIS A 255 -20.74 3.85 -5.57
CA HIS A 255 -20.81 5.14 -6.27
C HIS A 255 -22.15 5.89 -6.23
N ILE A 256 -22.91 5.82 -5.13
CA ILE A 256 -24.05 6.74 -4.92
C ILE A 256 -23.78 7.67 -3.74
N GLN A 257 -22.83 8.60 -3.90
CA GLN A 257 -22.94 9.89 -3.24
C GLN A 257 -22.12 10.96 -3.97
N GLY A 258 -22.68 11.51 -5.05
CA GLY A 258 -22.04 12.66 -5.68
C GLY A 258 -22.48 13.07 -7.07
N GLU A 259 -23.76 12.96 -7.46
CA GLU A 259 -24.25 13.77 -8.59
C GLU A 259 -25.49 14.56 -8.19
N SER A 260 -25.20 15.78 -7.74
CA SER A 260 -26.12 16.91 -7.74
C SER A 260 -26.66 17.14 -9.15
N ASN A 261 -27.96 17.34 -9.22
CA ASN A 261 -28.70 17.94 -10.33
C ASN A 261 -27.84 18.95 -11.13
N TYR A 262 -27.52 18.63 -12.38
CA TYR A 262 -27.19 19.63 -13.39
C TYR A 262 -27.81 19.21 -14.72
N GLU A 263 -28.90 19.88 -15.07
CA GLU A 263 -29.50 19.78 -16.41
C GLU A 263 -28.53 20.33 -17.47
N PRO A 264 -28.42 19.71 -18.65
CA PRO A 264 -27.65 20.28 -19.75
C PRO A 264 -28.49 21.36 -20.46
N GLY A 265 -28.39 22.59 -19.94
CA GLY A 265 -28.81 23.79 -20.66
C GLY A 265 -28.01 23.95 -21.94
N SER A 266 -28.71 23.89 -23.08
CA SER A 266 -28.17 24.12 -24.42
C SER A 266 -27.50 25.49 -24.51
N LYS A 267 -26.19 25.54 -24.71
CA LYS A 267 -25.49 26.75 -25.17
C LYS A 267 -24.57 26.43 -26.35
N SER A 268 -25.06 26.86 -27.50
CA SER A 268 -24.35 26.96 -28.77
C SER A 268 -23.04 27.75 -28.60
N PHE A 269 -21.91 27.11 -28.89
CA PHE A 269 -20.63 27.82 -29.10
C PHE A 269 -20.38 27.91 -30.61
N LYS A 270 -20.44 29.14 -31.12
CA LYS A 270 -20.03 29.49 -32.48
C LYS A 270 -18.51 29.34 -32.59
N VAL A 271 -18.09 28.57 -33.58
CA VAL A 271 -16.70 28.47 -34.02
C VAL A 271 -16.36 29.72 -34.82
N ASN A 272 -15.51 30.60 -34.28
CA ASN A 272 -14.85 31.64 -35.06
C ASN A 272 -13.45 31.14 -35.44
N ALA A 273 -13.30 30.75 -36.71
CA ALA A 273 -12.01 30.49 -37.31
C ALA A 273 -11.33 31.83 -37.66
N CYS A 274 -10.17 32.11 -37.06
CA CYS A 274 -9.27 33.13 -37.58
C CYS A 274 -8.55 32.59 -38.83
N LYS A 275 -8.62 33.35 -39.92
CA LYS A 275 -7.65 33.34 -41.02
C LYS A 275 -6.47 34.23 -40.65
#